data_AF-A0A8I1ECU6-F1
#
_entry.id   AF-A0A8I1ECU6-F1
#
_cell.length_a   1.000
_cell.length_b   1.000
_cell.length_c   1.000
_cell.angle_alpha   90.00
_cell.angle_beta   90.00
_cell.angle_gamma   90.00
#
_symmetry.space_group_name_H-M   'P 1'
#
loop_
_entity.id
_entity.type
_entity.pdbx_description
1 polymer ?
#
loop_
_entity_poly.entity_id
_entity_poly.type
_entity_poly.pdbx_seq_one_letter_code
_entity_poly.pdbx_strand_id
1 'polypeptide(L)'
;MSLPKPKSTLAAKAVHLVYEFPGTLMKGWEAERVGDGLVYMIHRANGTTREVNLHVPTRTAKGDILPSVNEHGLLTIGDWSVLIGRGINHDWHARKVGGKDQESYLVFDGKMGQVGRFKVGDDFEGRPVSKVHGHLIQIGDNVVPIKPKKYEITLLVMNNERDGGYVSYINLIEKGNNMNRKDGAQGIFYRPKKPGEPAQFIETHNGKKVVTAMFWLEGNGKKVTYQFREANTAVMTDMVLQKMEEARIIAIDAGLDPEDFDEYVDYAKQFEDLNNMWRKDGMSLQVGPELFKSRSLDNDGPGF
;
A
#
# COMPACT_ATOMS: atom_id res chain seq x y z
N MET A 1 -16.60 -36.10 -17.92
CA MET A 1 -15.56 -35.18 -18.44
C MET A 1 -15.98 -33.76 -18.09
N SER A 2 -15.26 -33.09 -17.19
CA SER A 2 -15.51 -31.69 -16.88
C SER A 2 -14.99 -30.83 -18.03
N LEU A 3 -15.86 -29.99 -18.59
CA LEU A 3 -15.44 -28.98 -19.55
C LEU A 3 -14.34 -28.10 -18.92
N PRO A 4 -13.27 -27.75 -19.66
CA PRO A 4 -12.27 -26.83 -19.16
C PRO A 4 -12.96 -25.51 -18.82
N LYS A 5 -12.84 -25.07 -17.56
CA LYS A 5 -13.32 -23.75 -17.14
C LYS A 5 -12.73 -22.70 -18.09
N PRO A 6 -13.53 -21.83 -18.71
CA PRO A 6 -12.99 -20.75 -19.53
C PRO A 6 -12.00 -19.96 -18.66
N LYS A 7 -10.77 -19.77 -19.14
CA LYS A 7 -9.82 -18.85 -18.52
C LYS A 7 -10.45 -17.46 -18.63
N SER A 8 -11.09 -16.98 -17.57
CA SER A 8 -11.60 -15.61 -17.50
C SER A 8 -10.46 -14.67 -17.89
N THR A 9 -10.63 -13.96 -19.01
CA THR A 9 -9.64 -12.98 -19.47
C THR A 9 -9.66 -11.79 -18.51
N LEU A 10 -8.51 -11.19 -18.24
CA LEU A 10 -8.37 -10.06 -17.33
C LEU A 10 -8.74 -8.78 -18.09
N ALA A 11 -9.69 -8.00 -17.57
CA ALA A 11 -10.10 -6.74 -18.18
C ALA A 11 -9.26 -5.56 -17.68
N ALA A 12 -8.97 -5.49 -16.37
CA ALA A 12 -8.05 -4.50 -15.82
C ALA A 12 -7.22 -5.04 -14.66
N LYS A 13 -6.06 -4.43 -14.45
CA LYS A 13 -5.18 -4.70 -13.29
C LYS A 13 -4.53 -3.43 -12.79
N ALA A 14 -4.68 -3.16 -11.49
CA ALA A 14 -3.98 -2.10 -10.79
C ALA A 14 -3.18 -2.68 -9.62
N VAL A 15 -2.00 -2.11 -9.34
CA VAL A 15 -1.07 -2.63 -8.33
C VAL A 15 -0.55 -1.49 -7.45
N HIS A 16 -0.62 -1.65 -6.14
CA HIS A 16 0.08 -0.82 -5.16
C HIS A 16 1.11 -1.68 -4.41
N LEU A 17 2.37 -1.25 -4.44
CA LEU A 17 3.49 -1.92 -3.77
C LEU A 17 3.90 -1.16 -2.52
N VAL A 18 3.88 -1.84 -1.37
CA VAL A 18 4.30 -1.26 -0.09
C VAL A 18 5.69 -1.76 0.28
N TYR A 19 6.57 -0.83 0.63
CA TYR A 19 7.96 -1.08 0.99
C TYR A 19 8.24 -0.55 2.38
N GLU A 20 8.71 -1.42 3.27
CA GLU A 20 8.95 -1.10 4.67
C GLU A 20 9.99 -2.05 5.26
N PHE A 21 10.85 -1.53 6.14
CA PHE A 21 11.70 -2.38 6.96
C PHE A 21 10.87 -2.97 8.11
N PRO A 22 11.10 -4.24 8.51
CA PRO A 22 10.48 -4.79 9.70
C PRO A 22 10.96 -4.06 10.97
N GLY A 23 10.04 -3.88 11.92
CA GLY A 23 10.29 -3.17 13.16
C GLY A 23 10.43 -1.65 12.99
N THR A 24 10.71 -0.97 14.09
CA THR A 24 10.97 0.48 14.12
C THR A 24 12.42 0.72 13.78
N LEU A 25 12.69 1.11 12.53
CA LEU A 25 14.05 1.41 12.09
C LEU A 25 14.61 2.64 12.82
N MET A 26 15.71 2.46 13.54
CA MET A 26 16.41 3.52 14.26
C MET A 26 17.24 4.37 13.28
N LYS A 27 16.79 5.60 13.00
CA LYS A 27 17.48 6.51 12.09
C LYS A 27 18.85 6.96 12.63
N GLY A 28 19.87 6.94 11.77
CA GLY A 28 21.24 7.32 12.13
C GLY A 28 21.96 6.30 13.01
N TRP A 29 21.36 5.12 13.20
CA TRP A 29 22.00 4.00 13.89
C TRP A 29 22.46 2.98 12.86
N GLU A 30 23.63 2.43 13.09
CA GLU A 30 24.29 1.48 12.20
C GLU A 30 24.85 0.32 13.03
N ALA A 31 24.84 -0.89 12.48
CA ALA A 31 25.44 -2.06 13.10
C ALA A 31 26.59 -2.59 12.25
N GLU A 32 27.75 -2.80 12.86
CA GLU A 32 28.90 -3.43 12.23
C GLU A 32 29.13 -4.81 12.84
N ARG A 33 29.37 -5.81 11.99
CA ARG A 33 29.65 -7.17 12.44
C ARG A 33 31.10 -7.25 12.96
N VAL A 34 31.29 -7.80 14.16
CA VAL A 34 32.61 -7.97 14.78
C VAL A 34 33.01 -9.45 14.73
N GLY A 35 34.19 -9.73 14.19
CA GLY A 35 34.79 -11.07 14.20
C GLY A 35 33.97 -12.14 13.47
N ASP A 36 33.75 -13.26 14.15
CA ASP A 36 33.08 -14.48 13.66
C ASP A 36 31.56 -14.34 13.47
N GLY A 37 31.01 -13.17 13.78
CA GLY A 37 29.71 -12.75 13.26
C GLY A 37 28.51 -12.98 14.17
N LEU A 38 28.76 -13.36 15.42
CA LEU A 38 27.76 -13.43 16.48
C LEU A 38 27.69 -12.13 17.29
N VAL A 39 28.71 -11.28 17.19
CA VAL A 39 28.81 -9.99 17.88
C VAL A 39 28.65 -8.86 16.86
N TYR A 40 27.88 -7.84 17.25
CA TYR A 40 27.67 -6.62 16.48
C TYR A 40 27.97 -5.40 17.34
N MET A 41 28.71 -4.45 16.78
CA MET A 41 28.89 -3.12 17.34
C MET A 41 27.82 -2.20 16.78
N ILE A 42 26.93 -1.72 17.63
CA ILE A 42 25.92 -0.72 17.25
C ILE A 42 26.52 0.67 17.47
N HIS A 43 26.58 1.46 16.41
CA HIS A 43 26.90 2.87 16.44
C HIS A 43 25.59 3.65 16.44
N ARG A 44 25.34 4.44 17.48
CA ARG A 44 24.11 5.21 17.64
C ARG A 44 24.25 6.60 17.04
N ALA A 45 23.12 7.23 16.71
CA ALA A 45 23.09 8.58 16.14
C ALA A 45 23.78 9.66 17.01
N ASN A 46 23.86 9.44 18.32
CA ASN A 46 24.54 10.34 19.26
C ASN A 46 26.05 10.08 19.38
N GLY A 47 26.64 9.23 18.54
CA GLY A 47 28.07 8.89 18.54
C GLY A 47 28.48 7.81 19.56
N THR A 48 27.58 7.38 20.44
CA THR A 48 27.87 6.28 21.38
C THR A 48 27.82 4.92 20.68
N THR A 49 28.60 3.97 21.20
CA THR A 49 28.62 2.60 20.69
C THR A 49 28.14 1.61 21.74
N ARG A 50 27.60 0.47 21.30
CA ARG A 50 27.21 -0.63 22.17
C ARG A 50 27.41 -1.96 21.48
N GLU A 51 28.08 -2.88 22.15
CA GLU A 51 28.19 -4.25 21.71
C GLU A 51 26.90 -5.03 22.00
N VAL A 52 26.50 -5.87 21.03
CA VAL A 52 25.35 -6.76 21.11
C VAL A 52 25.75 -8.12 20.59
N ASN A 53 25.52 -9.16 21.39
CA ASN A 53 25.74 -10.56 21.02
C ASN A 53 24.40 -11.23 20.74
N LEU A 54 24.28 -11.95 19.61
CA LEU A 54 23.04 -12.63 19.20
C LEU A 54 22.58 -13.74 20.17
N HIS A 55 23.45 -14.26 21.03
CA HIS A 55 23.12 -15.30 22.01
C HIS A 55 22.90 -14.77 23.43
N VAL A 56 23.16 -13.49 23.66
CA VAL A 56 23.01 -12.88 24.99
C VAL A 56 21.78 -11.97 24.98
N PRO A 57 20.77 -12.25 25.82
CA PRO A 57 19.62 -11.37 25.95
C PRO A 57 20.04 -9.94 26.27
N THR A 58 19.49 -8.99 25.53
CA THR A 58 19.67 -7.57 25.76
C THR A 58 18.51 -7.04 26.57
N ARG A 59 18.80 -6.42 27.72
CA ARG A 59 17.77 -5.78 28.55
C ARG A 59 17.17 -4.56 27.84
N THR A 60 15.85 -4.58 27.67
CA THR A 60 15.04 -3.49 27.11
C THR A 60 13.99 -3.02 28.11
N ALA A 61 13.24 -1.96 27.77
CA ALA A 61 12.12 -1.49 28.58
C ALA A 61 10.99 -2.55 28.72
N LYS A 62 10.89 -3.49 27.77
CA LYS A 62 9.90 -4.58 27.77
C LYS A 62 10.43 -5.88 28.38
N GLY A 63 11.63 -5.86 28.96
CA GLY A 63 12.32 -7.04 29.49
C GLY A 63 13.53 -7.45 28.64
N ASP A 64 14.06 -8.63 28.93
CA ASP A 64 15.23 -9.18 28.25
C ASP A 64 14.83 -9.82 26.91
N ILE A 65 15.46 -9.37 25.82
CA ILE A 65 15.13 -9.80 24.46
C ILE A 65 16.37 -10.32 23.77
N LEU A 66 16.24 -11.48 23.11
CA LEU A 66 17.32 -12.03 22.30
C LEU A 66 17.41 -11.27 20.96
N PRO A 67 18.58 -10.68 20.63
CA PRO A 67 18.79 -10.03 19.35
C PRO A 67 18.74 -11.04 18.19
N SER A 68 18.33 -10.60 17.00
CA SER A 68 18.33 -11.44 15.81
C SER A 68 18.71 -10.65 14.56
N VAL A 69 19.24 -11.34 13.54
CA VAL A 69 19.53 -10.76 12.23
C VAL A 69 18.60 -11.37 11.19
N ASN A 70 18.03 -10.55 10.33
CA ASN A 70 17.14 -11.01 9.26
C ASN A 70 17.77 -10.94 7.87
N GLU A 71 17.09 -11.54 6.89
CA GLU A 71 17.48 -11.58 5.48
C GLU A 71 17.54 -10.20 4.78
N HIS A 72 17.08 -9.13 5.45
CA HIS A 72 17.13 -7.76 4.95
C HIS A 72 18.31 -6.97 5.53
N GLY A 73 19.24 -7.66 6.20
CA GLY A 73 20.43 -7.05 6.79
C GLY A 73 20.10 -6.10 7.93
N LEU A 74 19.09 -6.44 8.73
CA LEU A 74 18.74 -5.71 9.95
C LEU A 74 19.12 -6.54 11.17
N LEU A 75 19.73 -5.87 12.15
CA LEU A 75 19.82 -6.33 13.54
C LEU A 75 18.56 -5.86 14.28
N THR A 76 17.76 -6.81 14.77
CA THR A 76 16.50 -6.58 15.49
C THR A 76 16.70 -6.81 16.98
N ILE A 77 16.24 -5.87 17.81
CA ILE A 77 16.27 -5.95 19.27
C ILE A 77 14.91 -5.47 19.79
N GLY A 78 14.04 -6.41 20.12
CA GLY A 78 12.64 -6.11 20.46
C GLY A 78 11.91 -5.49 19.28
N ASP A 79 11.31 -4.32 19.50
CA ASP A 79 10.58 -3.61 18.45
C ASP A 79 11.49 -2.78 17.53
N TRP A 80 12.77 -2.60 17.90
CA TRP A 80 13.70 -1.76 17.15
C TRP A 80 14.50 -2.58 16.15
N SER A 81 14.81 -1.96 15.02
CA SER A 81 15.72 -2.52 14.02
C SER A 81 16.82 -1.51 13.65
N VAL A 82 18.01 -2.03 13.37
CA VAL A 82 19.20 -1.25 12.99
C VAL A 82 19.76 -1.86 11.70
N LEU A 83 20.12 -1.02 10.72
CA LEU A 83 20.73 -1.49 9.48
C LEU A 83 22.18 -1.92 9.72
N ILE A 84 22.53 -3.09 9.18
CA ILE A 84 23.90 -3.61 9.24
C ILE A 84 24.70 -2.99 8.10
N GLY A 85 25.77 -2.27 8.40
CA GLY A 85 26.62 -1.54 7.46
C GLY A 85 27.23 -0.30 8.10
N ARG A 86 27.96 0.51 7.33
CA ARG A 86 28.61 1.74 7.77
C ARG A 86 28.41 2.87 6.76
N GLY A 87 28.27 4.10 7.23
CA GLY A 87 28.13 5.28 6.38
C GLY A 87 26.82 5.32 5.59
N ILE A 88 25.75 4.77 6.16
CA ILE A 88 24.44 4.62 5.54
C ILE A 88 23.74 5.98 5.51
N ASN A 89 23.35 6.40 4.32
CA ASN A 89 22.49 7.56 4.13
C ASN A 89 21.03 7.17 4.43
N HIS A 90 20.58 7.47 5.66
CA HIS A 90 19.22 7.18 6.13
C HIS A 90 18.12 8.08 5.53
N ASP A 91 18.50 9.14 4.83
CA ASP A 91 17.54 10.02 4.16
C ASP A 91 17.16 9.50 2.77
N TRP A 92 17.90 8.52 2.26
CA TRP A 92 17.69 7.92 0.94
C TRP A 92 17.27 6.47 1.10
N HIS A 93 16.47 5.96 0.16
CA HIS A 93 16.24 4.52 0.04
C HIS A 93 16.10 4.09 -1.41
N ALA A 94 16.51 2.86 -1.67
CA ALA A 94 16.31 2.19 -2.95
C ALA A 94 15.16 1.18 -2.86
N ARG A 95 14.44 0.98 -3.96
CA ARG A 95 13.44 -0.08 -4.10
C ARG A 95 13.77 -0.90 -5.33
N LYS A 96 13.90 -2.22 -5.16
CA LYS A 96 14.13 -3.12 -6.30
C LYS A 96 12.93 -3.08 -7.25
N VAL A 97 13.19 -2.93 -8.54
CA VAL A 97 12.20 -2.96 -9.61
C VAL A 97 12.60 -3.99 -10.67
N GLY A 98 11.62 -4.76 -11.17
CA GLY A 98 11.86 -5.80 -12.18
C GLY A 98 11.92 -7.23 -11.65
N GLY A 99 12.12 -8.18 -12.58
CA GLY A 99 12.16 -9.62 -12.32
C GLY A 99 13.48 -10.10 -11.69
N LYS A 100 13.59 -11.42 -11.45
CA LYS A 100 14.76 -12.04 -10.79
C LYS A 100 16.10 -11.71 -11.46
N ASP A 101 16.09 -11.47 -12.77
CA ASP A 101 17.29 -11.40 -13.61
C ASP A 101 17.76 -9.97 -13.92
N GLN A 102 17.06 -8.94 -13.40
CA GLN A 102 17.48 -7.54 -13.55
C GLN A 102 17.54 -6.86 -12.17
N GLU A 103 18.75 -6.53 -11.73
CA GLU A 103 18.97 -5.70 -10.53
C GLU A 103 18.82 -4.21 -10.86
N SER A 104 17.61 -3.82 -11.27
CA SER A 104 17.25 -2.41 -11.38
C SER A 104 16.67 -1.92 -10.05
N TYR A 105 16.92 -0.65 -9.74
CA TYR A 105 16.41 -0.02 -8.53
C TYR A 105 15.88 1.38 -8.85
N LEU A 106 14.84 1.78 -8.12
CA LEU A 106 14.39 3.17 -8.03
C LEU A 106 14.97 3.77 -6.75
N VAL A 107 15.65 4.92 -6.86
CA VAL A 107 16.09 5.70 -5.69
C VAL A 107 15.02 6.73 -5.35
N PHE A 108 14.84 6.95 -4.06
CA PHE A 108 14.04 8.01 -3.52
C PHE A 108 14.89 8.77 -2.50
N ASP A 109 14.86 10.10 -2.58
CA ASP A 109 15.25 10.91 -1.44
C ASP A 109 13.98 11.23 -0.64
N GLY A 110 14.08 11.17 0.69
CA GLY A 110 12.94 11.32 1.59
C GLY A 110 12.23 12.68 1.54
N LYS A 111 12.74 13.67 0.78
CA LYS A 111 12.22 15.04 0.67
C LYS A 111 11.61 15.34 -0.71
N MET A 112 12.19 14.86 -1.82
CA MET A 112 11.77 15.18 -3.20
C MET A 112 11.02 14.06 -3.90
N GLY A 113 10.92 12.87 -3.29
CA GLY A 113 10.28 11.72 -3.91
C GLY A 113 11.24 10.90 -4.78
N GLN A 114 10.75 10.28 -5.84
CA GLN A 114 11.58 9.43 -6.70
C GLN A 114 12.61 10.29 -7.44
N VAL A 115 13.90 10.05 -7.19
CA VAL A 115 14.99 10.82 -7.83
C VAL A 115 15.52 10.14 -9.09
N GLY A 116 15.35 8.82 -9.24
CA GLY A 116 15.75 8.16 -10.49
C GLY A 116 15.69 6.65 -10.50
N ARG A 117 16.19 6.08 -11.59
CA ARG A 117 16.29 4.63 -11.84
C ARG A 117 17.68 4.29 -12.34
N PHE A 118 18.25 3.20 -11.85
CA PHE A 118 19.56 2.71 -12.28
C PHE A 118 19.60 1.18 -12.27
N LYS A 119 20.65 0.59 -12.83
CA LYS A 119 21.03 -0.82 -12.65
C LYS A 119 22.39 -0.90 -11.97
N VAL A 120 22.63 -1.98 -11.25
CA VAL A 120 23.97 -2.24 -10.69
C VAL A 120 24.97 -2.42 -11.84
N GLY A 121 26.10 -1.74 -11.76
CA GLY A 121 27.12 -1.70 -12.81
C GLY A 121 26.98 -0.54 -13.81
N ASP A 122 25.86 0.20 -13.78
CA ASP A 122 25.68 1.43 -14.55
C ASP A 122 26.12 2.66 -13.73
N ASP A 123 26.09 3.83 -14.36
CA ASP A 123 26.21 5.13 -13.69
C ASP A 123 24.84 5.76 -13.40
N PHE A 124 24.73 6.45 -12.27
CA PHE A 124 23.59 7.30 -11.93
C PHE A 124 24.08 8.75 -11.79
N GLU A 125 23.67 9.62 -12.70
CA GLU A 125 24.12 11.03 -12.76
C GLU A 125 25.66 11.17 -12.75
N GLY A 126 26.36 10.28 -13.46
CA GLY A 126 27.82 10.25 -13.52
C GLY A 126 28.49 9.66 -12.27
N ARG A 127 27.72 9.06 -11.35
CA ARG A 127 28.24 8.35 -10.18
C ARG A 127 28.14 6.84 -10.38
N PRO A 128 29.22 6.08 -10.18
CA PRO A 128 29.19 4.63 -10.34
C PRO A 128 28.27 3.99 -9.31
N VAL A 129 27.53 2.97 -9.74
CA VAL A 129 26.63 2.22 -8.87
C VAL A 129 27.11 0.80 -8.67
N SER A 130 27.35 0.42 -7.41
CA SER A 130 27.75 -0.93 -7.03
C SER A 130 26.95 -1.46 -5.84
N LYS A 131 26.98 -2.77 -5.65
CA LYS A 131 26.29 -3.43 -4.53
C LYS A 131 27.28 -3.68 -3.40
N VAL A 132 26.99 -3.16 -2.22
CA VAL A 132 27.83 -3.38 -1.02
C VAL A 132 27.42 -4.68 -0.32
N HIS A 133 26.11 -4.82 -0.09
CA HIS A 133 25.50 -6.00 0.52
C HIS A 133 24.14 -6.29 -0.12
N GLY A 134 23.52 -7.42 0.24
CA GLY A 134 22.18 -7.80 -0.25
C GLY A 134 21.11 -6.72 -0.05
N HIS A 135 21.29 -5.87 0.97
CA HIS A 135 20.37 -4.81 1.39
C HIS A 135 20.96 -3.39 1.28
N LEU A 136 22.17 -3.20 0.72
CA LEU A 136 22.83 -1.89 0.59
C LEU A 136 23.42 -1.69 -0.81
N ILE A 137 23.25 -0.49 -1.36
CA ILE A 137 23.79 -0.07 -2.66
C ILE A 137 24.69 1.14 -2.45
N GLN A 138 25.83 1.18 -3.13
CA GLN A 138 26.71 2.34 -3.22
C GLN A 138 26.35 3.16 -4.46
N ILE A 139 26.17 4.48 -4.30
CA ILE A 139 26.00 5.44 -5.40
C ILE A 139 27.01 6.58 -5.18
N GLY A 140 28.14 6.53 -5.90
CA GLY A 140 29.28 7.41 -5.60
C GLY A 140 29.75 7.19 -4.16
N ASP A 141 29.66 8.22 -3.31
CA ASP A 141 30.02 8.14 -1.89
C ASP A 141 28.86 7.77 -0.96
N ASN A 142 27.63 7.66 -1.47
CA ASN A 142 26.45 7.36 -0.65
C ASN A 142 26.17 5.86 -0.56
N VAL A 143 26.07 5.33 0.66
CA VAL A 143 25.53 3.98 0.92
C VAL A 143 24.02 4.11 1.16
N VAL A 144 23.22 3.59 0.24
CA VAL A 144 21.76 3.70 0.26
C VAL A 144 21.13 2.36 0.63
N PRO A 145 20.23 2.31 1.62
CA PRO A 145 19.56 1.08 2.01
C PRO A 145 18.46 0.67 1.02
N ILE A 146 18.38 -0.62 0.72
CA ILE A 146 17.35 -1.22 -0.13
C ILE A 146 16.14 -1.57 0.76
N LYS A 147 15.06 -0.80 0.62
CA LYS A 147 13.83 -1.04 1.36
C LYS A 147 13.14 -2.30 0.84
N PRO A 148 12.86 -3.32 1.69
CA PRO A 148 12.24 -4.54 1.23
C PRO A 148 10.75 -4.33 0.93
N LYS A 149 10.22 -5.12 -0.01
CA LYS A 149 8.77 -5.16 -0.29
C LYS A 149 8.09 -5.87 0.87
N LYS A 150 7.19 -5.16 1.56
CA LYS A 150 6.38 -5.71 2.65
C LYS A 150 5.21 -6.51 2.09
N TYR A 151 4.37 -5.84 1.29
CA TYR A 151 3.23 -6.46 0.64
C TYR A 151 2.87 -5.74 -0.67
N GLU A 152 1.99 -6.37 -1.43
CA GLU A 152 1.45 -5.86 -2.67
C GLU A 152 -0.08 -5.96 -2.62
N ILE A 153 -0.77 -4.87 -2.93
CA ILE A 153 -2.22 -4.84 -3.11
C ILE A 153 -2.50 -4.86 -4.60
N THR A 154 -3.34 -5.80 -5.05
CA THR A 154 -3.73 -5.92 -6.45
C THR A 154 -5.24 -5.84 -6.61
N LEU A 155 -5.71 -4.95 -7.47
CA LEU A 155 -7.05 -4.99 -8.02
C LEU A 155 -7.01 -5.79 -9.33
N LEU A 156 -7.82 -6.84 -9.42
CA LEU A 156 -8.02 -7.64 -10.62
C LEU A 156 -9.48 -7.50 -11.04
N VAL A 157 -9.73 -6.95 -12.22
CA VAL A 157 -11.07 -6.89 -12.82
C VAL A 157 -11.13 -7.92 -13.93
N MET A 158 -12.03 -8.88 -13.80
CA MET A 158 -12.20 -9.96 -14.77
C MET A 158 -13.13 -9.51 -15.88
N ASN A 159 -12.88 -9.97 -17.09
CA ASN A 159 -13.77 -9.80 -18.23
C ASN A 159 -14.96 -10.78 -18.12
N ASN A 160 -15.75 -10.59 -17.07
CA ASN A 160 -16.91 -11.39 -16.72
C ASN A 160 -17.95 -10.45 -16.11
N GLU A 161 -18.94 -10.05 -16.90
CA GLU A 161 -19.97 -9.10 -16.47
C GLU A 161 -20.99 -9.75 -15.53
N ARG A 162 -21.34 -9.04 -14.46
CA ARG A 162 -22.34 -9.45 -13.47
C ARG A 162 -22.94 -8.22 -12.82
N ASP A 163 -24.27 -8.23 -12.63
CA ASP A 163 -25.03 -7.15 -11.97
C ASP A 163 -24.75 -5.75 -12.55
N GLY A 164 -24.50 -5.64 -13.85
CA GLY A 164 -24.18 -4.38 -14.53
C GLY A 164 -22.73 -3.88 -14.35
N GLY A 165 -21.87 -4.64 -13.68
CA GLY A 165 -20.43 -4.40 -13.55
C GLY A 165 -19.60 -5.64 -13.89
N TYR A 166 -18.36 -5.71 -13.41
CA TYR A 166 -17.41 -6.79 -13.68
C TYR A 166 -17.04 -7.53 -12.40
N VAL A 167 -16.95 -8.86 -12.45
CA VAL A 167 -16.40 -9.64 -11.33
C VAL A 167 -14.97 -9.19 -11.05
N SER A 168 -14.66 -8.91 -9.79
CA SER A 168 -13.37 -8.33 -9.41
C SER A 168 -12.89 -8.80 -8.04
N TYR A 169 -11.58 -8.69 -7.83
CA TYR A 169 -10.91 -9.12 -6.61
C TYR A 169 -9.88 -8.08 -6.17
N ILE A 170 -9.88 -7.73 -4.89
CA ILE A 170 -8.78 -6.99 -4.25
C ILE A 170 -8.00 -7.97 -3.39
N ASN A 171 -6.75 -8.24 -3.77
CA ASN A 171 -5.88 -9.19 -3.05
C ASN A 171 -4.74 -8.46 -2.36
N LEU A 172 -4.45 -8.85 -1.13
CA LEU A 172 -3.20 -8.59 -0.43
C LEU A 172 -2.23 -9.76 -0.67
N ILE A 173 -1.00 -9.46 -1.09
CA ILE A 173 0.03 -10.44 -1.39
C ILE A 173 1.26 -10.13 -0.54
N GLU A 174 1.52 -10.98 0.45
CA GLU A 174 2.65 -10.86 1.38
C GLU A 174 3.76 -11.85 1.04
N LYS A 175 5.03 -11.47 1.22
CA LYS A 175 6.14 -12.40 0.95
C LYS A 175 6.06 -13.59 1.91
N GLY A 176 6.12 -14.82 1.37
CA GLY A 176 6.13 -16.06 2.18
C GLY A 176 4.77 -16.56 2.66
N ASN A 177 3.68 -15.85 2.36
CA ASN A 177 2.33 -16.29 2.72
C ASN A 177 1.73 -17.24 1.65
N ASN A 178 1.48 -18.49 2.03
CA ASN A 178 0.95 -19.53 1.14
C ASN A 178 -0.54 -19.37 0.81
N MET A 179 -1.26 -18.54 1.55
CA MET A 179 -2.68 -18.23 1.35
C MET A 179 -2.91 -17.04 0.42
N ASN A 180 -1.84 -16.36 -0.01
CA ASN A 180 -1.91 -15.29 -1.00
C ASN A 180 -2.82 -15.66 -2.18
N ARG A 181 -3.69 -14.73 -2.59
CA ARG A 181 -4.65 -14.88 -3.71
C ARG A 181 -5.82 -15.83 -3.47
N LYS A 182 -5.95 -16.45 -2.29
CA LYS A 182 -7.16 -17.20 -1.88
C LYS A 182 -8.12 -16.36 -1.03
N ASP A 183 -7.61 -15.31 -0.39
CA ASP A 183 -8.35 -14.52 0.61
C ASP A 183 -8.68 -13.10 0.15
N GLY A 184 -8.63 -12.84 -1.17
CA GLY A 184 -8.97 -11.52 -1.70
C GLY A 184 -10.45 -11.19 -1.51
N ALA A 185 -10.75 -9.94 -1.16
CA ALA A 185 -12.11 -9.43 -1.15
C ALA A 185 -12.70 -9.56 -2.56
N GLN A 186 -13.82 -10.28 -2.67
CA GLN A 186 -14.54 -10.45 -3.92
C GLN A 186 -15.66 -9.41 -4.01
N GLY A 187 -15.73 -8.71 -5.13
CA GLY A 187 -16.75 -7.69 -5.37
C GLY A 187 -17.09 -7.53 -6.84
N ILE A 188 -17.97 -6.58 -7.11
CA ILE A 188 -18.31 -6.13 -8.46
C ILE A 188 -17.69 -4.76 -8.69
N PHE A 189 -16.93 -4.63 -9.76
CA PHE A 189 -16.33 -3.39 -10.22
C PHE A 189 -17.26 -2.69 -11.20
N TYR A 190 -17.63 -1.46 -10.90
CA TYR A 190 -18.47 -0.61 -11.72
C TYR A 190 -17.62 0.52 -12.32
N ARG A 191 -17.67 0.64 -13.65
CA ARG A 191 -17.08 1.78 -14.36
C ARG A 191 -17.76 3.08 -13.90
N PRO A 192 -17.07 4.24 -13.97
CA PRO A 192 -17.71 5.53 -13.76
C PRO A 192 -18.90 5.73 -14.69
N LYS A 193 -19.97 6.36 -14.22
CA LYS A 193 -21.12 6.67 -15.09
C LYS A 193 -20.87 7.96 -15.87
N LYS A 194 -20.27 8.95 -15.23
CA LYS A 194 -19.95 10.27 -15.83
C LYS A 194 -18.46 10.61 -15.75
N PRO A 195 -17.97 11.51 -16.61
CA PRO A 195 -16.61 12.06 -16.47
C PRO A 195 -16.41 12.67 -15.07
N GLY A 196 -15.27 12.38 -14.44
CA GLY A 196 -14.92 12.90 -13.11
C GLY A 196 -15.43 12.04 -11.93
N GLU A 197 -16.35 11.10 -12.16
CA GLU A 197 -16.78 10.16 -11.12
C GLU A 197 -15.75 9.02 -10.93
N PRO A 198 -15.64 8.45 -9.71
CA PRO A 198 -14.82 7.27 -9.49
C PRO A 198 -15.44 6.01 -10.09
N ALA A 199 -14.58 5.06 -10.46
CA ALA A 199 -15.00 3.67 -10.56
C ALA A 199 -15.19 3.12 -9.14
N GLN A 200 -16.14 2.21 -8.95
CA GLN A 200 -16.50 1.71 -7.62
C GLN A 200 -16.28 0.21 -7.53
N PHE A 201 -15.79 -0.25 -6.39
CA PHE A 201 -15.74 -1.65 -6.02
C PHE A 201 -16.75 -1.89 -4.90
N ILE A 202 -17.69 -2.79 -5.17
CA ILE A 202 -18.84 -3.08 -4.31
C ILE A 202 -18.75 -4.51 -3.83
N GLU A 203 -18.72 -4.70 -2.51
CA GLU A 203 -18.75 -6.00 -1.85
C GLU A 203 -20.17 -6.34 -1.41
N THR A 204 -20.46 -7.64 -1.33
CA THR A 204 -21.65 -8.11 -0.61
C THR A 204 -21.23 -8.54 0.79
N HIS A 205 -21.63 -7.79 1.80
CA HIS A 205 -21.31 -8.05 3.19
C HIS A 205 -22.61 -8.19 4.00
N ASN A 206 -22.79 -9.34 4.68
CA ASN A 206 -24.03 -9.67 5.40
C ASN A 206 -25.31 -9.45 4.58
N GLY A 207 -25.27 -9.80 3.29
CA GLY A 207 -26.41 -9.65 2.36
C GLY A 207 -26.62 -8.23 1.82
N LYS A 208 -25.86 -7.22 2.29
CA LYS A 208 -25.92 -5.84 1.80
C LYS A 208 -24.81 -5.56 0.79
N LYS A 209 -25.14 -4.84 -0.28
CA LYS A 209 -24.15 -4.33 -1.25
C LYS A 209 -23.58 -3.03 -0.72
N VAL A 210 -22.26 -2.97 -0.49
CA VAL A 210 -21.59 -1.80 0.09
C VAL A 210 -20.37 -1.38 -0.73
N VAL A 211 -20.17 -0.07 -0.91
CA VAL A 211 -18.97 0.47 -1.57
C VAL A 211 -17.82 0.48 -0.58
N THR A 212 -16.76 -0.28 -0.89
CA THR A 212 -15.57 -0.42 -0.04
C THR A 212 -14.31 0.16 -0.68
N ALA A 213 -14.30 0.35 -2.00
CA ALA A 213 -13.26 1.13 -2.66
C ALA A 213 -13.76 1.98 -3.82
N MET A 214 -13.10 3.11 -4.03
CA MET A 214 -13.35 4.06 -5.12
C MET A 214 -12.05 4.39 -5.82
N PHE A 215 -12.05 4.50 -7.15
CA PHE A 215 -10.85 4.65 -7.98
C PHE A 215 -11.02 5.79 -8.98
N TRP A 216 -10.10 6.76 -8.97
CA TRP A 216 -10.04 7.87 -9.92
C TRP A 216 -8.83 7.70 -10.82
N LEU A 217 -9.06 7.66 -12.13
CA LEU A 217 -7.99 7.65 -13.12
C LEU A 217 -7.25 8.99 -13.11
N GLU A 218 -5.92 8.95 -12.95
CA GLU A 218 -5.10 10.15 -13.09
C GLU A 218 -4.98 10.57 -14.56
N GLY A 219 -4.77 11.86 -14.83
CA GLY A 219 -4.74 12.41 -16.19
C GLY A 219 -3.69 11.78 -17.13
N ASN A 220 -2.66 11.13 -16.59
CA ASN A 220 -1.64 10.41 -17.38
C ASN A 220 -2.09 9.01 -17.84
N GLY A 221 -3.25 8.51 -17.38
CA GLY A 221 -3.81 7.20 -17.72
C GLY A 221 -3.04 5.99 -17.19
N LYS A 222 -1.98 6.19 -16.39
CA LYS A 222 -1.07 5.13 -15.91
C LYS A 222 -1.27 4.80 -14.44
N LYS A 223 -2.03 5.61 -13.71
CA LYS A 223 -2.26 5.46 -12.28
C LYS A 223 -3.72 5.73 -11.95
N VAL A 224 -4.16 5.10 -10.87
CA VAL A 224 -5.41 5.46 -10.21
C VAL A 224 -5.09 5.90 -8.79
N THR A 225 -5.64 7.03 -8.38
CA THR A 225 -5.78 7.33 -6.96
C THR A 225 -6.97 6.51 -6.47
N TYR A 226 -6.86 5.87 -5.31
CA TYR A 226 -7.97 5.14 -4.73
C TYR A 226 -8.20 5.51 -3.28
N GLN A 227 -9.44 5.33 -2.86
CA GLN A 227 -9.85 5.36 -1.47
C GLN A 227 -10.40 3.98 -1.12
N PHE A 228 -10.09 3.50 0.08
CA PHE A 228 -10.67 2.26 0.59
C PHE A 228 -11.11 2.39 2.06
N ARG A 229 -12.09 1.56 2.43
CA ARG A 229 -12.56 1.39 3.81
C ARG A 229 -12.97 -0.07 4.03
N GLU A 230 -13.06 -0.48 5.28
CA GLU A 230 -13.52 -1.83 5.63
C GLU A 230 -15.02 -2.01 5.37
N ALA A 231 -15.45 -3.23 5.03
CA ALA A 231 -16.85 -3.53 4.76
C ALA A 231 -17.77 -3.22 5.95
N ASN A 232 -17.32 -3.49 7.19
CA ASN A 232 -18.06 -3.16 8.40
C ASN A 232 -18.29 -1.64 8.52
N THR A 233 -17.26 -0.83 8.28
CA THR A 233 -17.36 0.64 8.25
C THR A 233 -18.33 1.10 7.17
N ALA A 234 -18.32 0.47 6.00
CA ALA A 234 -19.24 0.79 4.93
C ALA A 234 -20.71 0.50 5.31
N VAL A 235 -20.99 -0.66 5.93
CA VAL A 235 -22.32 -1.00 6.43
C VAL A 235 -22.81 -0.02 7.50
N MET A 236 -21.92 0.37 8.43
CA MET A 236 -22.25 1.38 9.45
C MET A 236 -22.56 2.74 8.82
N THR A 237 -21.81 3.13 7.78
CA THR A 237 -22.06 4.40 7.07
C THR A 237 -23.45 4.42 6.45
N ASP A 238 -23.85 3.34 5.77
CA ASP A 238 -25.17 3.25 5.14
C ASP A 238 -26.30 3.27 6.19
N MET A 239 -26.09 2.62 7.35
CA MET A 239 -27.05 2.64 8.46
C MET A 239 -27.19 4.04 9.07
N VAL A 240 -26.08 4.75 9.30
CA VAL A 240 -26.12 6.12 9.85
C VAL A 240 -26.82 7.05 8.86
N LEU A 241 -26.55 6.95 7.56
CA LEU A 241 -27.24 7.73 6.53
C LEU A 241 -28.76 7.51 6.52
N GLN A 242 -29.22 6.27 6.72
CA GLN A 242 -30.66 5.98 6.84
C GLN A 242 -31.28 6.67 8.06
N LYS A 243 -30.60 6.58 9.22
CA LYS A 243 -31.05 7.24 10.44
C LYS A 243 -31.02 8.77 10.36
N MET A 244 -30.02 9.33 9.69
CA MET A 244 -29.98 10.77 9.37
C MET A 244 -31.21 11.19 8.57
N GLU A 245 -31.59 10.41 7.55
CA GLU A 245 -32.76 10.72 6.73
C GLU A 245 -34.07 10.61 7.53
N GLU A 246 -34.20 9.59 8.39
CA GLU A 246 -35.35 9.45 9.30
C GLU A 246 -35.47 10.63 10.25
N ALA A 247 -34.36 11.03 10.91
CA ALA A 247 -34.31 12.19 11.80
C ALA A 247 -34.64 13.49 11.06
N ARG A 248 -34.16 13.64 9.81
CA ARG A 248 -34.47 14.79 8.96
C ARG A 248 -35.97 14.90 8.68
N ILE A 249 -36.63 13.79 8.35
CA ILE A 249 -38.07 13.77 8.09
C ILE A 249 -38.84 14.18 9.36
N ILE A 250 -38.47 13.63 10.52
CA ILE A 250 -39.09 13.97 11.81
C ILE A 250 -38.96 15.47 12.13
N ALA A 251 -37.77 16.04 11.93
CA ALA A 251 -37.53 17.47 12.14
C ALA A 251 -38.43 18.34 11.25
N ILE A 252 -38.50 18.02 9.95
CA ILE A 252 -39.34 18.72 8.99
C ILE A 252 -40.83 18.62 9.36
N ASP A 253 -41.30 17.44 9.74
CA ASP A 253 -42.70 17.23 10.15
C ASP A 253 -43.05 18.00 11.44
N ALA A 254 -42.06 18.21 12.31
CA ALA A 254 -42.18 19.05 13.50
C ALA A 254 -42.03 20.56 13.23
N GLY A 255 -41.73 20.97 12.00
CA GLY A 255 -41.48 22.36 11.63
C GLY A 255 -40.14 22.91 12.13
N LEU A 256 -39.19 22.02 12.43
CA LEU A 256 -37.82 22.35 12.85
C LEU A 256 -36.86 22.31 11.66
N ASP A 257 -35.79 23.09 11.73
CA ASP A 257 -34.63 22.89 10.86
C ASP A 257 -33.93 21.58 11.28
N PRO A 258 -33.65 20.64 10.36
CA PRO A 258 -32.87 19.44 10.69
C PRO A 258 -31.53 19.74 11.36
N GLU A 259 -30.87 20.86 11.04
CA GLU A 259 -29.61 21.24 11.67
C GLU A 259 -29.76 21.66 13.15
N ASP A 260 -30.98 21.97 13.59
CA ASP A 260 -31.33 22.29 14.98
C ASP A 260 -31.92 21.08 15.73
N PHE A 261 -32.05 19.92 15.07
CA PHE A 261 -32.59 18.70 15.68
C PHE A 261 -31.47 17.79 16.19
N ASP A 262 -31.33 17.68 17.52
CA ASP A 262 -30.21 16.98 18.19
C ASP A 262 -29.90 15.58 17.61
N GLU A 263 -30.93 14.77 17.33
CA GLU A 263 -30.73 13.42 16.78
C GLU A 263 -30.14 13.45 15.36
N TYR A 264 -30.53 14.42 14.52
CA TYR A 264 -29.92 14.61 13.21
C TYR A 264 -28.45 15.04 13.34
N VAL A 265 -28.16 16.00 14.22
CA VAL A 265 -26.80 16.50 14.47
C VAL A 265 -25.88 15.38 14.97
N ASP A 266 -26.35 14.54 15.89
CA ASP A 266 -25.60 13.40 16.40
C ASP A 266 -25.27 12.37 15.32
N TYR A 267 -26.22 12.05 14.43
CA TYR A 267 -25.96 11.15 13.31
C TYR A 267 -25.06 11.80 12.24
N ALA A 268 -25.18 13.11 12.00
CA ALA A 268 -24.30 13.85 11.09
C ALA A 268 -22.84 13.79 11.55
N LYS A 269 -22.61 13.96 12.85
CA LYS A 269 -21.27 13.82 13.46
C LYS A 269 -20.72 12.40 13.33
N GLN A 270 -21.54 11.38 13.61
CA GLN A 270 -21.14 9.98 13.42
C GLN A 270 -20.79 9.68 11.96
N PHE A 271 -21.55 10.24 11.01
CA PHE A 271 -21.27 10.10 9.59
C PHE A 271 -19.92 10.74 9.21
N GLU A 272 -19.61 11.93 9.74
CA GLU A 272 -18.32 12.58 9.51
C GLU A 272 -17.14 11.74 10.02
N ASP A 273 -17.25 11.20 11.23
CA ASP A 273 -16.24 10.29 11.81
C ASP A 273 -16.01 9.06 10.93
N LEU A 274 -17.09 8.43 10.45
CA LEU A 274 -17.01 7.29 9.53
C LEU A 274 -16.42 7.67 8.18
N ASN A 275 -16.72 8.86 7.66
CA ASN A 275 -16.18 9.35 6.40
C ASN A 275 -14.68 9.68 6.50
N ASN A 276 -14.20 10.07 7.69
CA ASN A 276 -12.77 10.29 7.93
C ASN A 276 -11.95 8.98 7.97
N MET A 277 -12.59 7.80 8.01
CA MET A 277 -11.90 6.50 7.99
C MET A 277 -11.44 6.05 6.59
N TRP A 278 -11.80 6.78 5.51
CA TRP A 278 -11.31 6.47 4.17
C TRP A 278 -9.79 6.63 4.10
N ARG A 279 -9.10 5.55 3.72
CA ARG A 279 -7.65 5.58 3.48
C ARG A 279 -7.40 5.84 2.00
N LYS A 280 -6.58 6.85 1.70
CA LYS A 280 -6.25 7.28 0.34
C LYS A 280 -4.84 6.84 -0.05
N ASP A 281 -4.69 6.28 -1.24
CA ASP A 281 -3.40 5.87 -1.79
C ASP A 281 -3.42 5.82 -3.33
N GLY A 282 -2.34 5.35 -3.98
CA GLY A 282 -2.20 5.26 -5.43
C GLY A 282 -1.84 3.86 -5.91
N MET A 283 -2.49 3.40 -6.98
CA MET A 283 -2.15 2.18 -7.70
C MET A 283 -1.61 2.49 -9.10
N SER A 284 -0.58 1.76 -9.52
CA SER A 284 -0.11 1.77 -10.91
C SER A 284 -0.96 0.83 -11.76
N LEU A 285 -1.55 1.36 -12.84
CA LEU A 285 -2.28 0.57 -13.82
C LEU A 285 -1.31 -0.23 -14.67
N GLN A 286 -1.57 -1.54 -14.75
CA GLN A 286 -0.79 -2.46 -15.56
C GLN A 286 -1.49 -2.73 -16.90
N VAL A 287 -2.82 -2.87 -16.87
CA VAL A 287 -3.68 -3.05 -18.04
C VAL A 287 -5.07 -2.48 -17.78
N GLY A 288 -5.78 -2.15 -18.85
CA GLY A 288 -7.20 -1.78 -18.85
C GLY A 288 -7.57 -0.40 -18.29
N PRO A 289 -6.86 0.70 -18.63
CA PRO A 289 -7.20 2.04 -18.14
C PRO A 289 -8.61 2.50 -18.54
N GLU A 290 -9.17 2.01 -19.64
CA GLU A 290 -10.51 2.33 -20.14
C GLU A 290 -11.64 1.90 -19.19
N LEU A 291 -11.43 0.86 -18.37
CA LEU A 291 -12.38 0.48 -17.34
C LEU A 291 -12.54 1.55 -16.23
N PHE A 292 -11.58 2.46 -16.10
CA PHE A 292 -11.64 3.57 -15.16
C PHE A 292 -12.14 4.87 -15.80
N LYS A 293 -12.54 4.83 -17.08
CA LYS A 293 -13.16 5.95 -17.79
C LYS A 293 -14.68 5.77 -17.86
N SER A 294 -15.41 6.88 -17.94
CA SER A 294 -16.85 6.85 -18.10
C SER A 294 -17.26 6.23 -19.44
N ARG A 295 -18.41 5.54 -19.47
CA ARG A 295 -18.97 4.94 -20.69
C ARG A 295 -19.25 5.95 -21.81
N SER A 296 -19.44 7.22 -21.47
CA SER A 296 -19.74 8.29 -22.45
C SER A 296 -18.59 8.61 -23.41
N LEU A 297 -17.35 8.22 -23.09
CA LEU A 297 -16.18 8.44 -23.94
C LEU A 297 -16.01 7.38 -25.04
N ASP A 298 -16.81 6.30 -25.01
CA ASP A 298 -16.73 5.21 -25.99
C ASP A 298 -17.57 5.52 -27.27
N ASN A 299 -18.16 6.72 -27.39
CA ASN A 299 -19.06 7.14 -28.50
C ASN A 299 -18.43 8.07 -29.55
N ASP A 300 -17.13 8.37 -29.48
CA ASP A 300 -16.43 9.01 -30.61
C ASP A 300 -15.96 7.91 -31.59
N GLY A 301 -16.93 7.31 -32.28
CA GLY A 301 -16.67 6.59 -33.52
C GLY A 301 -16.16 7.55 -34.61
N PRO A 302 -15.42 7.07 -35.62
CA PRO A 302 -14.82 7.93 -36.63
C PRO A 302 -15.92 8.64 -37.41
N GLY A 303 -15.90 9.97 -37.40
CA GLY A 303 -16.69 10.76 -38.32
C GLY A 303 -16.27 10.43 -39.75
N PHE A 304 -17.21 9.82 -40.48
CA PHE A 304 -17.29 9.88 -41.94
C PHE A 304 -18.66 10.46 -42.29
#